data_AF-A0A1R1AC25-F1
#
_entry.id   AF-A0A1R1AC25-F1
#
_cell.length_a   1.000
_cell.length_b   1.000
_cell.length_c   1.000
_cell.angle_alpha   90.00
_cell.angle_beta   90.00
_cell.angle_gamma   90.00
#
_symmetry.space_group_name_H-M   'P 1'
#
loop_
_entity.id
_entity.type
_entity.pdbx_description
1 polymer ?
#
loop_
_entity_poly.entity_id
_entity_poly.type
_entity_poly.pdbx_seq_one_letter_code
_entity_poly.pdbx_strand_id
1 'polypeptide(L)' 'MFILILGIAILTLGIYSIKKPNSWLFRRIGDDSETSDSQQTFNRDRGLVILIMGVIFLVGGILNVIN' A
#
# COMPACT_ATOMS: atom_id res chain seq x y z
N MET A 1 -7.75 -14.73 -12.57
CA MET A 1 -6.80 -15.27 -11.55
C MET A 1 -5.59 -14.36 -11.28
N PHE A 2 -4.79 -13.97 -12.28
CA PHE A 2 -3.62 -13.09 -12.08
C PHE A 2 -3.95 -11.76 -11.38
N ILE A 3 -5.04 -11.11 -11.79
CA ILE A 3 -5.50 -9.81 -11.23
C ILE A 3 -5.86 -9.92 -9.74
N LEU A 4 -6.41 -11.06 -9.31
CA LEU A 4 -6.72 -11.32 -7.89
C LEU A 4 -5.45 -11.42 -7.04
N ILE A 5 -4.47 -12.18 -7.52
CA ILE A 5 -3.18 -12.36 -6.82
C ILE A 5 -2.48 -11.01 -6.70
N LEU A 6 -2.50 -10.20 -7.77
CA LEU A 6 -1.96 -8.84 -7.76
C LEU A 6 -2.70 -7.93 -6.77
N GLY A 7 -4.04 -7.99 -6.74
CA GLY A 7 -4.85 -7.23 -5.79
C GLY A 7 -4.54 -7.56 -4.34
N ILE A 8 -4.39 -8.84 -4.00
CA ILE A 8 -4.01 -9.31 -2.65
C ILE A 8 -2.60 -8.82 -2.27
N ALA A 9 -1.64 -8.88 -3.20
CA ALA A 9 -0.29 -8.40 -2.97
C ALA A 9 -0.26 -6.89 -2.69
N ILE A 10 -0.99 -6.09 -3.48
CA ILE A 10 -1.10 -4.64 -3.31
C ILE A 10 -1.80 -4.31 -1.98
N LEU A 11 -2.87 -5.03 -1.62
CA LEU A 11 -3.56 -4.83 -0.34
C LEU A 11 -2.67 -5.13 0.86
N THR A 12 -1.89 -6.21 0.79
CA THR A 12 -0.94 -6.57 1.85
C THR A 12 0.15 -5.50 2.00
N LEU A 13 0.65 -4.96 0.88
CA LEU A 13 1.60 -3.85 0.88
C LEU A 13 1.00 -2.55 1.44
N GLY A 14 -0.25 -2.22 1.08
CA GLY A 14 -0.97 -1.05 1.60
C GLY A 14 -1.22 -1.14 3.12
N ILE A 15 -1.67 -2.31 3.61
CA ILE A 15 -1.85 -2.56 5.05
C ILE A 15 -0.51 -2.48 5.79
N TYR A 16 0.55 -3.06 5.21
CA TYR A 16 1.88 -3.03 5.79
C TYR A 16 2.44 -1.59 5.86
N SER A 17 2.18 -0.77 4.84
CA SER A 17 2.50 0.66 4.81
C SER A 17 1.81 1.44 5.92
N ILE A 18 0.52 1.18 6.17
CA ILE A 18 -0.23 1.88 7.22
C ILE A 18 0.18 1.42 8.62
N LYS A 19 0.44 0.12 8.82
CA LYS A 19 0.85 -0.43 10.13
C LYS A 19 2.30 -0.11 10.48
N LYS A 20 3.19 -0.05 9.50
CA LYS A 20 4.61 0.27 9.68
C LYS A 20 5.04 1.35 8.68
N PRO A 21 4.57 2.59 8.84
CA PRO A 21 4.89 3.70 7.93
C PRO A 21 6.39 4.03 7.90
N ASN A 22 7.12 3.66 8.97
CA ASN A 22 8.57 3.85 9.10
C ASN A 22 9.38 2.59 8.75
N SER A 23 8.76 1.56 8.17
CA SER A 23 9.51 0.39 7.67
C SER A 23 10.50 0.81 6.59
N TRP A 24 11.67 0.18 6.53
CA TRP A 24 12.71 0.41 5.51
C TRP A 24 12.17 0.37 4.08
N LEU A 25 11.12 -0.42 3.84
CA LEU A 25 10.44 -0.56 2.55
C LEU A 25 9.71 0.72 2.09
N PHE A 26 9.31 1.58 3.02
CA PHE A 26 8.64 2.85 2.75
C PHE A 26 9.46 4.07 3.18
N ARG A 27 10.60 3.84 3.84
CA ARG A 27 11.54 4.90 4.19
C ARG A 27 12.23 5.36 2.91
N ARG A 28 12.29 6.68 2.70
CA ARG A 28 12.99 7.25 1.54
C ARG A 28 14.47 6.90 1.66
N ILE A 29 15.06 6.32 0.60
CA ILE A 29 16.49 5.99 0.57
C ILE A 29 17.27 7.29 0.82
N GLY A 30 18.09 7.32 1.88
CA GLY A 30 18.92 8.46 2.28
C GLY A 30 18.36 9.34 3.40
N ASP A 31 17.22 9.00 4.00
CA ASP A 31 16.64 9.74 5.13
C ASP A 31 17.03 9.07 6.46
N ASP A 32 18.18 9.44 7.03
CA ASP A 32 18.64 9.08 8.39
C ASP A 32 18.24 10.13 9.45
N SER A 33 17.50 11.16 9.05
CA SER A 33 16.93 12.18 9.93
C SER A 33 15.72 11.64 10.71
N GLU A 34 15.52 12.12 11.93
CA GLU A 34 14.27 11.92 12.67
C GLU A 34 13.09 12.31 11.76
N THR A 35 12.28 11.33 11.36
CA THR A 35 11.08 11.54 10.53
C THR A 35 10.21 12.61 11.17
N SER A 36 10.09 13.78 10.53
CA SER A 36 9.18 14.82 11.01
C SER A 36 7.73 14.34 10.93
N ASP A 37 6.86 14.83 11.81
CA ASP A 37 5.42 14.45 11.84
C ASP A 37 4.73 14.62 10.47
N SER A 38 5.19 15.58 9.67
CA SER A 38 4.73 15.80 8.30
C SER A 38 5.11 14.67 7.33
N GLN A 39 6.30 14.10 7.44
CA GLN A 39 6.73 12.95 6.62
C GLN A 39 6.00 11.68 7.02
N GLN A 40 5.76 11.49 8.32
CA GLN A 40 4.98 10.36 8.83
C GLN A 40 3.54 10.39 8.33
N THR A 41 2.92 11.58 8.33
CA THR A 41 1.58 11.80 7.77
C THR A 41 1.55 11.52 6.27
N PHE A 42 2.54 12.03 5.53
CA PHE A 42 2.63 11.81 4.08
C PHE A 42 2.83 10.34 3.68
N ASN A 43 3.61 9.58 4.45
CA ASN A 43 3.77 8.15 4.23
C ASN A 43 2.48 7.37 4.55
N ARG A 44 1.74 7.80 5.57
CA ARG A 44 0.42 7.22 5.91
C ARG A 44 -0.60 7.45 4.79
N ASP A 45 -0.63 8.64 4.20
CA ASP A 45 -1.52 8.97 3.07
C ASP A 45 -1.17 8.15 1.83
N ARG A 46 0.12 7.95 1.54
CA ARG A 46 0.57 7.05 0.46
C ARG A 46 0.13 5.61 0.68
N GLY A 47 0.25 5.11 1.90
CA GLY A 47 -0.24 3.78 2.27
C GLY A 47 -1.74 3.61 2.05
N LEU A 48 -2.51 4.66 2.34
CA LEU A 48 -3.96 4.69 2.10
C LEU A 48 -4.30 4.63 0.60
N VAL A 49 -3.59 5.37 -0.25
CA VAL A 49 -3.76 5.32 -1.71
C VAL A 49 -3.44 3.92 -2.27
N ILE A 50 -2.36 3.30 -1.80
CA ILE A 50 -1.98 1.94 -2.18
C ILE A 50 -3.06 0.94 -1.76
N LEU A 51 -3.63 1.11 -0.56
CA LEU A 51 -4.71 0.26 -0.06
C LEU A 51 -5.97 0.39 -0.92
N ILE A 52 -6.38 1.62 -1.28
CA ILE A 52 -7.52 1.87 -2.18
C ILE A 52 -7.30 1.21 -3.54
N MET A 53 -6.11 1.36 -4.13
CA MET A 53 -5.75 0.68 -5.38
C MET A 53 -5.87 -0.83 -5.24
N GLY A 54 -5.35 -1.41 -4.16
CA GLY A 54 -5.45 -2.85 -3.92
C GLY A 54 -6.89 -3.36 -3.87
N VAL A 55 -7.81 -2.60 -3.24
CA VAL A 55 -9.24 -2.91 -3.24
C VAL A 55 -9.84 -2.90 -4.65
N ILE A 56 -9.51 -1.89 -5.47
CA ILE A 56 -10.00 -1.79 -6.85
C ILE A 56 -9.54 -3.01 -7.67
N PHE A 57 -8.27 -3.39 -7.57
CA PHE A 57 -7.74 -4.57 -8.24
C PHE A 57 -8.39 -5.87 -7.76
N LEU A 58 -8.68 -5.99 -6.46
CA LEU A 58 -9.35 -7.16 -5.92
C LEU A 58 -10.80 -7.25 -6.42
N VAL A 59 -11.56 -6.16 -6.37
CA VAL A 59 -12.94 -6.10 -6.89
C VAL A 59 -12.97 -6.38 -8.40
N GLY A 60 -12.11 -5.73 -9.19
CA GLY A 60 -12.01 -5.98 -10.63
C GLY A 60 -11.59 -7.42 -10.95
N GLY A 61 -10.69 -8.00 -10.15
CA GLY A 61 -10.30 -9.40 -10.26
C GLY A 61 -11.43 -10.38 -9.96
N ILE A 62 -12.27 -10.09 -8.96
CA ILE A 62 -13.46 -10.88 -8.63
C ILE A 62 -14.46 -10.82 -9.79
N LEU A 63 -14.78 -9.61 -10.27
CA LEU A 63 -15.70 -9.41 -11.39
C LEU A 63 -15.24 -10.15 -12.66
N ASN A 64 -13.94 -10.17 -12.93
CA ASN A 64 -13.34 -10.89 -14.06
C ASN A 64 -13.39 -12.42 -13.93
N VAL A 65 -13.52 -12.96 -12.70
CA VAL A 65 -13.62 -14.42 -12.49
C VAL A 65 -15.06 -14.90 -12.54
N ILE A 66 -16.01 -14.05 -12.16
CA ILE A 66 -17.44 -14.39 -12.12
C ILE A 66 -18.10 -14.26 -13.50
N ASN A 67 -17.55 -13.42 -14.38
CA ASN A 67 -18.06 -13.10 -15.71
C ASN A 67 -17.28 -13.83 -16.81
#